data_AF-X1MLY1-F1
#
_entry.id   AF-X1MLY1-F1
#
_cell.length_a   1.000
_cell.length_b   1.000
_cell.length_c   1.000
_cell.angle_alpha   90.00
_cell.angle_beta   90.00
_cell.angle_gamma   90.00
#
_symmetry.space_group_name_H-M   'P 1'
#
loop_
_entity.id
_entity.type
_entity.pdbx_description
1 polymer ?
#
loop_
_entity_poly.entity_id
_entity_poly.type
_entity_poly.pdbx_seq_one_letter_code
_entity_poly.pdbx_strand_id
1 'polypeptide(L)'
;PTFQSFLDGFTIKDKILEDMIAYASEEDLAYNKEDFNVSREHIRLVLKAYIARDLWNSSEFYQVFNTSKPSVLKAIEVLDGQAIYQALLESK
;
A
#
# COMPACT_ATOMS: atom_id res chain seq x y z
N PRO A 1 7.97 -17.17 2.58
CA PRO A 1 6.53 -16.85 2.35
C PRO A 1 6.32 -16.56 0.86
N THR A 2 5.12 -16.79 0.32
CA THR A 2 4.79 -16.29 -1.03
C THR A 2 4.36 -14.82 -0.91
N PHE A 3 4.51 -14.05 -2.00
CA PHE A 3 4.01 -12.67 -2.01
C PHE A 3 2.52 -12.61 -1.67
N GLN A 4 1.70 -13.50 -2.24
CA GLN A 4 0.27 -13.57 -1.94
C GLN A 4 -0.02 -13.78 -0.44
N SER A 5 0.70 -14.71 0.21
CA SER A 5 0.52 -14.94 1.66
C SER A 5 0.88 -13.72 2.52
N PHE A 6 1.82 -12.90 2.06
CA PHE A 6 2.17 -11.63 2.70
C PHE A 6 1.13 -10.55 2.43
N LEU A 7 0.69 -10.41 1.17
CA LEU A 7 -0.29 -9.43 0.75
C LEU A 7 -1.60 -9.59 1.54
N ASP A 8 -2.07 -10.82 1.69
CA ASP A 8 -3.34 -11.12 2.36
C ASP A 8 -3.21 -11.21 3.88
N GLY A 9 -2.08 -11.71 4.39
CA GLY A 9 -1.94 -12.08 5.80
C GLY A 9 -1.14 -11.10 6.67
N PHE A 10 -0.20 -10.34 6.10
CA PHE A 10 0.65 -9.46 6.88
C PHE A 10 0.02 -8.08 7.07
N THR A 11 0.03 -7.58 8.29
CA THR A 11 -0.43 -6.24 8.64
C THR A 11 0.62 -5.52 9.49
N ILE A 12 0.77 -4.22 9.27
CA ILE A 12 1.56 -3.37 10.15
C ILE A 12 0.82 -3.28 11.47
N LYS A 13 1.44 -3.73 12.56
CA LYS A 13 0.90 -3.64 13.93
C LYS A 13 1.28 -2.31 14.56
N ASP A 14 0.54 -1.90 15.58
CA ASP A 14 0.77 -0.63 16.28
C ASP A 14 2.19 -0.52 16.85
N LYS A 15 2.75 -1.64 17.33
CA LYS A 15 4.13 -1.71 17.78
C LYS A 15 5.16 -1.27 16.73
N ILE A 16 4.94 -1.58 15.44
CA ILE A 16 5.82 -1.15 14.35
C ILE A 16 5.72 0.37 14.14
N LEU A 17 4.53 0.95 14.33
CA LEU A 17 4.36 2.40 14.25
C LEU A 17 4.99 3.11 15.45
N GLU A 18 4.86 2.54 16.64
CA GLU A 18 5.53 3.04 17.85
C GLU A 18 7.06 3.04 17.67
N ASP A 19 7.62 1.97 17.11
CA ASP A 19 9.05 1.87 16.82
C ASP A 19 9.49 2.88 15.75
N MET A 20 8.66 3.11 14.72
CA MET A 20 8.91 4.15 13.72
C MET A 20 8.89 5.56 14.33
N ILE A 21 7.95 5.86 15.23
CA ILE A 21 7.87 7.16 15.92
C ILE A 21 9.08 7.36 16.85
N ALA A 22 9.50 6.30 17.56
CA ALA A 22 10.69 6.33 18.40
C ALA A 22 11.95 6.61 17.57
N TYR A 23 12.15 5.88 16.48
CA TYR A 23 13.24 6.12 15.54
C TYR A 23 13.23 7.54 14.96
N ALA A 24 12.07 8.04 14.54
CA ALA A 24 11.94 9.41 14.05
C ALA A 24 12.33 10.46 15.11
N SER A 25 12.01 10.20 16.37
CA SER A 25 12.39 11.08 17.48
C SER A 25 13.90 11.09 17.75
N GLU A 26 14.57 9.95 17.55
CA GLU A 26 16.05 9.84 17.60
C GLU A 26 16.73 10.63 16.47
N GLU A 27 16.06 10.74 15.32
CA GLU A 27 16.49 11.54 14.15
C GLU A 27 16.02 13.01 14.22
N ASP A 28 15.71 13.51 15.42
CA ASP A 28 15.25 14.89 15.70
C ASP A 28 13.96 15.32 14.96
N LEU A 29 13.14 14.35 14.49
CA LEU A 29 11.83 14.66 13.90
C LEU A 29 10.76 14.78 14.98
N ALA A 30 10.21 15.99 15.13
CA ALA A 30 9.16 16.26 16.10
C ALA A 30 7.87 15.47 15.80
N TYR A 31 7.37 14.75 16.80
CA TYR A 31 6.10 14.04 16.71
C TYR A 31 4.91 15.01 16.88
N ASN A 32 4.05 15.08 15.88
CA ASN A 32 2.73 15.71 15.95
C ASN A 32 1.64 14.63 15.88
N LYS A 33 0.85 14.50 16.95
CA LYS A 33 -0.16 13.45 17.06
C LYS A 33 -1.32 13.65 16.08
N GLU A 34 -1.78 14.89 15.92
CA GLU A 34 -2.87 15.25 15.01
C GLU A 34 -2.49 14.93 13.57
N ASP A 35 -1.31 15.38 13.11
CA ASP A 35 -0.82 15.13 11.75
C ASP A 35 -0.55 13.64 11.51
N PHE A 36 0.02 12.96 12.50
CA PHE A 36 0.23 11.52 12.46
C PHE A 36 -1.10 10.78 12.28
N ASN A 37 -2.13 11.15 13.04
CA ASN A 37 -3.44 10.49 12.96
C ASN A 37 -4.11 10.70 11.60
N VAL A 38 -3.93 11.88 10.97
CA VAL A 38 -4.40 12.13 9.59
C VAL A 38 -3.74 11.17 8.60
N SER A 39 -2.45 10.89 8.77
CA SER A 39 -1.66 10.10 7.84
C SER A 39 -1.49 8.62 8.21
N ARG A 40 -1.98 8.21 9.39
CA ARG A 40 -1.67 6.92 10.04
C ARG A 40 -1.87 5.71 9.13
N GLU A 41 -3.02 5.63 8.48
CA GLU A 41 -3.34 4.49 7.61
C GLU A 41 -2.53 4.53 6.30
N HIS A 42 -2.20 5.72 5.79
CA HIS A 42 -1.30 5.86 4.66
C HIS A 42 0.13 5.43 5.02
N ILE A 43 0.62 5.81 6.19
CA ILE A 43 1.91 5.37 6.73
C ILE A 43 1.97 3.85 6.82
N ARG A 44 0.93 3.19 7.35
CA ARG A 44 0.86 1.71 7.37
C ARG A 44 0.97 1.10 5.99
N LEU A 45 0.22 1.64 5.02
CA LEU A 45 0.25 1.16 3.64
C LEU A 45 1.66 1.25 3.05
N VAL A 46 2.31 2.41 3.22
CA VAL A 46 3.65 2.67 2.69
C VAL A 46 4.70 1.80 3.37
N LEU A 47 4.64 1.62 4.69
CA LEU A 47 5.52 0.70 5.43
C LEU A 47 5.35 -0.74 4.92
N LYS A 48 4.10 -1.22 4.76
CA LYS A 48 3.83 -2.55 4.20
C LYS A 48 4.41 -2.69 2.79
N ALA A 49 4.27 -1.66 1.96
CA ALA A 49 4.80 -1.66 0.60
C ALA A 49 6.34 -1.69 0.58
N TYR A 50 7.01 -0.93 1.45
CA TYR A 50 8.47 -0.98 1.56
C TYR A 50 8.98 -2.33 2.05
N ILE A 51 8.32 -2.95 3.04
CA ILE A 51 8.66 -4.32 3.46
C ILE A 51 8.48 -5.31 2.30
N ALA A 52 7.41 -5.16 1.50
CA ALA A 52 7.22 -6.00 0.31
C ALA A 52 8.35 -5.82 -0.71
N ARG A 53 8.78 -4.57 -0.93
CA ARG A 53 9.91 -4.27 -1.83
C ARG A 53 11.18 -4.98 -1.39
N ASP A 54 11.48 -4.90 -0.10
CA ASP A 54 12.74 -5.41 0.45
C ASP A 54 12.77 -6.95 0.48
N LEU A 55 11.60 -7.60 0.58
CA LEU A 55 11.47 -9.06 0.50
C LEU A 55 11.44 -9.60 -0.94
N TRP A 56 10.89 -8.83 -1.89
CA TRP A 56 10.76 -9.20 -3.30
C TRP A 56 11.41 -8.15 -4.21
N ASN A 57 10.63 -7.27 -4.83
CA ASN A 57 11.16 -6.17 -5.65
C ASN A 57 10.14 -5.01 -5.76
N SER A 58 10.47 -4.01 -6.58
CA SER A 58 9.63 -2.82 -6.80
C SER A 58 8.22 -3.14 -7.32
N SER A 59 8.00 -4.26 -7.99
CA SER A 59 6.67 -4.65 -8.49
C SER A 59 5.72 -4.94 -7.33
N GLU A 60 6.17 -5.67 -6.31
CA GLU A 60 5.39 -6.00 -5.12
C GLU A 60 5.09 -4.76 -4.27
N PHE A 61 6.02 -3.78 -4.24
CA PHE A 61 5.75 -2.47 -3.66
C PHE A 61 4.48 -1.85 -4.28
N TYR A 62 4.44 -1.76 -5.61
CA TYR A 62 3.32 -1.13 -6.31
C TYR A 62 2.04 -1.97 -6.21
N GLN A 63 2.14 -3.30 -6.19
CA GLN A 63 0.98 -4.16 -5.94
C GLN A 63 0.36 -3.88 -4.57
N VAL A 64 1.16 -3.71 -3.51
CA VAL A 64 0.65 -3.32 -2.19
C VAL A 64 0.14 -1.88 -2.20
N PHE A 65 0.93 -0.91 -2.67
CA PHE A 65 0.58 0.51 -2.62
C PHE A 65 -0.71 0.84 -3.38
N ASN A 66 -0.91 0.20 -4.54
CA ASN A 66 -2.06 0.44 -5.41
C ASN A 66 -3.36 -0.21 -4.90
N THR A 67 -3.32 -1.04 -3.85
CA THR A 67 -4.56 -1.52 -3.19
C THR A 67 -5.43 -0.38 -2.66
N SER A 68 -4.83 0.79 -2.41
CA SER A 68 -5.53 2.00 -1.97
C SER A 68 -5.98 2.92 -3.12
N LYS A 69 -5.72 2.57 -4.38
CA LYS A 69 -5.92 3.44 -5.55
C LYS A 69 -7.09 2.95 -6.39
N PRO A 70 -8.30 3.52 -6.24
CA PRO A 70 -9.48 3.07 -6.98
C PRO A 70 -9.31 3.10 -8.50
N SER A 71 -8.56 4.08 -9.03
CA SER A 71 -8.27 4.17 -10.46
C SER A 71 -7.46 2.99 -10.98
N VAL A 72 -6.46 2.53 -10.21
CA VAL A 72 -5.62 1.38 -10.58
C VAL A 72 -6.42 0.09 -10.46
N LEU A 73 -7.19 -0.07 -9.37
CA LEU A 73 -8.07 -1.22 -9.19
C LEU A 73 -9.08 -1.34 -10.33
N LYS A 74 -9.68 -0.21 -10.74
CA LYS A 74 -10.63 -0.18 -11.87
C LYS A 74 -9.94 -0.52 -13.20
N ALA A 75 -8.72 -0.05 -13.41
CA ALA A 75 -7.96 -0.39 -14.61
C ALA A 75 -7.69 -1.90 -14.68
N ILE A 76 -7.30 -2.54 -13.57
CA ILE A 76 -7.11 -3.99 -13.49
C ILE A 76 -8.42 -4.72 -13.80
N GLU A 77 -9.53 -4.32 -13.17
CA GLU A 77 -10.86 -4.92 -13.42
C GLU A 77 -11.24 -4.88 -14.92
N VAL A 78 -11.00 -3.75 -15.59
CA VAL A 78 -11.29 -3.59 -17.01
C VAL A 78 -10.37 -4.44 -17.88
N LEU A 79 -9.08 -4.51 -17.55
CA LEU A 79 -8.09 -5.30 -18.31
C LEU A 79 -8.32 -6.81 -18.18
N ASP A 80 -8.72 -7.28 -17.00
CA ASP A 80 -9.05 -8.69 -16.75
C ASP A 80 -10.41 -9.07 -17.36
N GLY A 81 -11.34 -8.12 -17.46
CA GLY A 81 -12.66 -8.31 -18.06
C GLY A 81 -12.67 -8.04 -19.56
N GLN A 82 -12.35 -9.02 -20.41
CA GLN A 82 -12.39 -8.88 -21.87
C GLN A 82 -13.74 -8.32 -22.38
N ALA A 83 -14.86 -8.68 -21.74
CA ALA A 83 -16.19 -8.14 -22.06
C ALA A 83 -16.38 -6.66 -21.63
N ILE A 84 -15.82 -6.24 -20.49
CA ILE A 84 -15.86 -4.85 -20.01
C ILE A 84 -15.01 -3.97 -20.93
N TYR A 85 -13.83 -4.45 -21.31
CA TYR A 85 -12.94 -3.78 -22.25
C TYR A 85 -13.61 -3.54 -23.60
N GLN A 86 -14.22 -4.58 -24.20
CA GLN A 86 -14.90 -4.46 -25.49
C GLN A 86 -16.11 -3.52 -25.42
N ALA A 87 -16.94 -3.61 -24.37
CA ALA A 87 -18.08 -2.72 -24.18
C ALA A 87 -17.68 -1.24 -24.09
N LEU A 88 -16.53 -0.93 -23.46
CA LEU A 88 -16.01 0.44 -23.39
C LEU A 88 -15.50 0.96 -24.74
N LEU A 89 -14.92 0.09 -25.58
CA LEU A 89 -14.47 0.44 -26.92
C LEU A 89 -15.62 0.72 -27.89
N GLU A 90 -16.69 -0.08 -27.83
CA GLU A 90 -17.87 0.06 -28.71
C GLU A 90 -18.77 1.26 -28.34
N SER A 91 -18.64 1.78 -27.11
CA SER A 91 -19.41 2.94 -26.63
C SER A 91 -18.88 4.31 -27.09
N LYS A 92 -17.83 4.34 -27.91
CA LYS A 92 -17.20 5.54 -28.49
C LYS A 92 -17.41 5.62 -29.99
#